data_AF-A0A2V9WLF9-F1
#
_entry.id   AF-A0A2V9WLF9-F1
#
_cell.length_a   1.000
_cell.length_b   1.000
_cell.length_c   1.000
_cell.angle_alpha   90.00
_cell.angle_beta   90.00
_cell.angle_gamma   90.00
#
_symmetry.space_group_name_H-M   'P 1'
#
loop_
_entity.id
_entity.type
_entity.pdbx_description
1 polymer ?
#
loop_
_entity_poly.entity_id
_entity_poly.type
_entity_poly.pdbx_seq_one_letter_code
_entity_poly.pdbx_strand_id
1 'polypeptide(L)'
;PAQPPSAPPALEMDTAAIDQVLGHKGKVNGGVYQVGVPRAEKITEAGMTVPGSMGLATALNFQPTGGGKTAITGDFVLLDSEVNPVIKALRQNGIQVTALHNHMLQEEPRLFFVHFWANDDAVKLAKGLRAALDNTNSAK
;
A
#
# COMPACT_ATOMS: atom_id res chain seq x y z
N PRO A 1 40.39 7.08 -3.38
CA PRO A 1 39.03 7.09 -3.98
C PRO A 1 38.08 6.20 -3.15
N ALA A 2 36.94 6.73 -2.71
CA ALA A 2 35.91 5.93 -2.05
C ALA A 2 35.26 4.99 -3.08
N GLN A 3 35.10 3.72 -2.71
CA GLN A 3 34.44 2.74 -3.55
C GLN A 3 32.97 3.13 -3.70
N PRO A 4 32.39 3.11 -4.93
CA PRO A 4 30.97 3.37 -5.10
C PRO A 4 30.16 2.37 -4.27
N PRO A 5 29.04 2.81 -3.65
CA PRO A 5 28.22 1.93 -2.84
C PRO A 5 27.79 0.71 -3.67
N SER A 6 27.93 -0.48 -3.10
CA SER A 6 27.49 -1.72 -3.72
C SER A 6 25.98 -1.65 -3.98
N ALA A 7 25.55 -2.15 -5.14
CA ALA A 7 24.13 -2.27 -5.45
C ALA A 7 23.41 -3.01 -4.30
N PRO A 8 22.21 -2.55 -3.89
CA PRO A 8 21.43 -3.25 -2.89
C PRO A 8 21.22 -4.71 -3.32
N PRO A 9 21.24 -5.67 -2.38
CA PRO A 9 20.93 -7.05 -2.70
C PRO A 9 19.59 -7.13 -3.45
N ALA A 10 19.54 -7.94 -4.51
CA ALA A 10 18.29 -8.21 -5.19
C ALA A 10 17.28 -8.80 -4.19
N LEU A 11 16.04 -8.31 -4.22
CA LEU A 11 14.99 -8.86 -3.39
C LEU A 11 14.67 -10.29 -3.84
N GLU A 12 14.48 -11.20 -2.90
CA GLU A 12 13.99 -12.56 -3.16
C GLU A 12 12.48 -12.57 -3.48
N MET A 13 12.03 -11.69 -4.37
CA MET A 13 10.65 -11.61 -4.86
C MET A 13 10.60 -11.03 -6.28
N ASP A 14 9.59 -11.42 -7.07
CA ASP A 14 9.36 -10.88 -8.41
C ASP A 14 8.60 -9.54 -8.34
N THR A 15 9.34 -8.44 -8.32
CA THR A 15 8.77 -7.09 -8.27
C THR A 15 8.05 -6.69 -9.55
N ALA A 16 8.41 -7.27 -10.70
CA ALA A 16 7.73 -6.99 -11.97
C ALA A 16 6.34 -7.65 -12.02
N ALA A 17 6.21 -8.86 -11.48
CA ALA A 17 4.90 -9.51 -11.31
C ALA A 17 4.01 -8.72 -10.34
N ILE A 18 4.56 -8.20 -9.24
CA ILE A 18 3.83 -7.34 -8.30
C ILE A 18 3.33 -6.08 -9.03
N ASP A 19 4.18 -5.40 -9.81
CA ASP A 19 3.80 -4.22 -10.59
C ASP A 19 2.64 -4.52 -11.54
N GLN A 20 2.74 -5.63 -12.27
CA GLN A 20 1.72 -6.04 -13.23
C GLN A 20 0.38 -6.31 -12.55
N VAL A 21 0.40 -6.97 -11.39
CA VAL A 21 -0.81 -7.30 -10.64
C VAL A 21 -1.46 -6.05 -10.04
N LEU A 22 -0.67 -5.16 -9.44
CA LEU A 22 -1.20 -3.95 -8.81
C LEU A 22 -1.60 -2.89 -9.84
N GLY A 23 -0.90 -2.84 -10.98
CA GLY A 23 -1.02 -1.78 -11.97
C GLY A 23 -0.19 -0.53 -11.64
N HIS A 24 0.65 -0.59 -10.60
CA HIS A 24 1.48 0.52 -10.14
C HIS A 24 2.91 0.05 -9.94
N LYS A 25 3.88 0.87 -10.37
CA LYS A 25 5.30 0.61 -10.11
C LYS A 25 5.69 1.02 -8.70
N GLY A 26 6.45 0.15 -8.04
CA GLY A 26 7.11 0.45 -6.78
C GLY A 26 8.57 0.84 -6.92
N LYS A 27 9.21 1.04 -5.77
CA LYS A 27 10.65 1.30 -5.63
C LYS A 27 11.22 0.50 -4.46
N VAL A 28 12.47 0.07 -4.59
CA VAL A 28 13.18 -0.60 -3.50
C VAL A 28 13.81 0.45 -2.59
N ASN A 29 13.57 0.34 -1.28
CA ASN A 29 14.20 1.16 -0.26
C ASN A 29 14.53 0.29 0.96
N GLY A 30 15.81 0.16 1.30
CA GLY A 30 16.24 -0.57 2.49
C GLY A 30 15.79 -2.04 2.55
N GLY A 31 15.69 -2.73 1.40
CA GLY A 31 15.22 -4.12 1.34
C GLY A 31 13.70 -4.30 1.32
N VAL A 32 12.94 -3.19 1.25
CA VAL A 32 11.48 -3.19 1.12
C VAL A 32 11.10 -2.70 -0.26
N TYR A 33 10.22 -3.43 -0.95
CA TYR A 33 9.57 -2.95 -2.16
C TYR A 33 8.33 -2.15 -1.80
N GLN A 34 8.32 -0.85 -2.12
CA GLN A 34 7.29 0.10 -1.72
C GLN A 34 6.50 0.56 -2.93
N VAL A 35 5.19 0.33 -2.93
CA VAL A 35 4.26 0.80 -3.94
C VAL A 35 3.36 1.85 -3.29
N GLY A 36 3.28 3.03 -3.88
CA GLY A 36 2.37 4.09 -3.46
C GLY A 36 1.26 4.27 -4.48
N VAL A 37 0.01 4.22 -4.04
CA VAL A 37 -1.16 4.39 -4.92
C VAL A 37 -1.89 5.68 -4.51
N PRO A 38 -1.82 6.76 -5.33
CA PRO A 38 -2.47 8.02 -5.00
C PRO A 38 -4.00 7.90 -5.01
N ARG A 39 -4.68 8.72 -4.21
CA ARG A 39 -6.12 8.99 -4.36
C ARG A 39 -6.37 9.81 -5.62
N ALA A 40 -7.52 9.61 -6.26
CA ALA A 40 -7.89 10.38 -7.46
C ALA A 40 -8.57 11.71 -7.12
N GLU A 41 -9.28 11.79 -6.00
CA GLU A 41 -9.93 13.00 -5.53
C GLU A 41 -8.96 13.97 -4.83
N LYS A 42 -9.34 15.25 -4.82
CA LYS A 42 -8.62 16.29 -4.09
C LYS A 42 -8.96 16.18 -2.60
N ILE A 43 -7.94 16.12 -1.75
CA ILE A 43 -8.07 16.16 -0.30
C ILE A 43 -7.66 17.54 0.21
N THR A 44 -8.43 18.08 1.16
CA THR A 44 -8.14 19.37 1.81
C THR A 44 -8.21 19.26 3.32
N GLU A 45 -7.47 20.11 4.04
CA GLU A 45 -7.57 20.32 5.49
C GLU A 45 -7.59 21.83 5.71
N ALA A 46 -8.61 22.33 6.44
CA ALA A 46 -8.83 23.77 6.63
C ALA A 46 -8.81 24.58 5.31
N GLY A 47 -9.36 24.00 4.23
CA GLY A 47 -9.42 24.62 2.90
C GLY A 47 -8.11 24.59 2.09
N MET A 48 -7.01 24.08 2.64
CA MET A 48 -5.74 23.93 1.94
C MET A 48 -5.61 22.52 1.37
N THR A 49 -5.13 22.39 0.13
CA THR A 49 -4.85 21.08 -0.48
C THR A 49 -3.75 20.36 0.30
N VAL A 50 -4.01 19.12 0.71
CA VAL A 50 -3.00 18.28 1.33
C VAL A 50 -2.29 17.46 0.24
N PRO A 51 -0.96 17.60 0.06
CA PRO A 51 -0.23 16.85 -0.95
C PRO A 51 -0.20 15.34 -0.66
N GLY A 52 -0.22 14.52 -1.72
CA GLY A 52 -0.07 13.06 -1.61
C GLY A 52 1.18 12.61 -0.84
N SER A 53 2.27 13.39 -0.93
CA SER A 53 3.52 13.15 -0.21
C SER A 53 3.41 13.26 1.32
N MET A 54 2.33 13.84 1.85
CA MET A 54 2.06 13.90 3.29
C MET A 54 1.31 12.66 3.81
N GLY A 55 1.43 11.52 3.13
CA GLY A 55 0.83 10.26 3.58
C GLY A 55 -0.62 10.06 3.14
N LEU A 56 -1.03 10.63 2.00
CA LEU A 56 -2.38 10.42 1.43
C LEU A 56 -2.41 9.42 0.28
N ALA A 57 -1.29 8.77 -0.02
CA ALA A 57 -1.26 7.62 -0.92
C ALA A 57 -1.43 6.34 -0.09
N THR A 58 -2.22 5.40 -0.60
CA THR A 58 -2.24 4.02 -0.08
C THR A 58 -0.84 3.45 -0.22
N ALA A 59 -0.25 3.02 0.90
CA ALA A 59 1.11 2.48 0.93
C ALA A 59 1.07 0.97 1.01
N LEU A 60 1.68 0.29 0.03
CA LEU A 60 1.78 -1.17 -0.02
C LEU A 60 3.25 -1.57 0.02
N ASN A 61 3.69 -2.15 1.12
CA ASN A 61 5.08 -2.54 1.33
C ASN A 61 5.22 -4.06 1.29
N PHE A 62 6.25 -4.54 0.62
CA PHE A 62 6.60 -5.95 0.52
C PHE A 62 8.04 -6.13 1.00
N GLN A 63 8.27 -7.03 1.95
CA GLN A 63 9.60 -7.35 2.44
C GLN A 63 9.83 -8.87 2.42
N PRO A 64 10.88 -9.39 1.75
CA PRO A 64 11.17 -10.81 1.80
C PRO A 64 11.44 -11.25 3.24
N THR A 65 10.85 -12.37 3.64
CA THR A 65 11.09 -12.98 4.96
C THR A 65 11.87 -14.29 4.87
N GLY A 66 12.35 -14.64 3.67
CA GLY A 66 13.05 -15.88 3.37
C GLY A 66 12.09 -17.05 3.08
N GLY A 67 12.63 -18.15 2.57
CA GLY A 67 11.85 -19.37 2.29
C GLY A 67 10.75 -19.15 1.24
N GLY A 68 10.96 -18.23 0.29
CA GLY A 68 9.97 -17.86 -0.74
C GLY A 68 8.79 -17.04 -0.23
N LYS A 69 8.83 -16.54 1.01
CA LYS A 69 7.75 -15.74 1.60
C LYS A 69 8.09 -14.26 1.63
N THR A 70 7.03 -13.46 1.67
CA THR A 70 7.08 -12.01 1.73
C THR A 70 6.06 -11.54 2.76
N ALA A 71 6.50 -10.70 3.69
CA ALA A 71 5.61 -9.96 4.56
C ALA A 71 5.08 -8.73 3.82
N ILE A 72 3.78 -8.46 3.97
CA ILE A 72 3.16 -7.22 3.53
C ILE A 72 2.64 -6.41 4.71
N THR A 73 2.81 -5.09 4.61
CA THR A 73 2.24 -4.13 5.55
C THR A 73 2.03 -2.79 4.87
N GLY A 74 1.25 -1.94 5.51
CA GLY A 74 0.94 -0.59 5.08
C GLY A 74 -0.50 -0.26 5.39
N ASP A 75 -1.05 0.70 4.65
CA ASP A 75 -2.37 1.22 4.89
C ASP A 75 -3.10 1.61 3.60
N PHE A 76 -4.40 1.39 3.62
CA PHE A 76 -5.32 1.97 2.65
C PHE A 76 -5.84 3.30 3.16
N VAL A 77 -5.82 4.32 2.30
CA VAL A 77 -6.47 5.61 2.52
C VAL A 77 -7.83 5.58 1.85
N LEU A 78 -8.89 5.71 2.63
CA LEU A 78 -10.25 5.34 2.24
C LEU A 78 -11.27 6.45 2.53
N LEU A 79 -12.27 6.56 1.66
CA LEU A 79 -13.53 7.21 2.02
C LEU A 79 -14.34 6.30 2.95
N ASP A 80 -15.28 6.88 3.68
CA ASP A 80 -16.20 6.16 4.58
C ASP A 80 -16.90 4.96 3.89
N SER A 81 -17.36 5.16 2.66
CA SER A 81 -18.03 4.16 1.83
C SER A 81 -17.12 3.01 1.37
N GLU A 82 -15.80 3.20 1.39
CA GLU A 82 -14.81 2.23 0.92
C GLU A 82 -14.28 1.32 2.05
N VAL A 83 -14.44 1.73 3.32
CA VAL A 83 -13.89 1.02 4.50
C VAL A 83 -14.33 -0.44 4.55
N ASN A 84 -15.63 -0.71 4.56
CA ASN A 84 -16.15 -2.07 4.68
C ASN A 84 -15.87 -2.95 3.44
N PRO A 85 -16.04 -2.46 2.20
CA PRO A 85 -15.63 -3.19 1.00
C PRO A 85 -14.16 -3.61 1.02
N VAL A 86 -13.25 -2.70 1.38
CA VAL A 86 -11.80 -2.98 1.46
C VAL A 86 -11.49 -3.99 2.55
N ILE A 87 -12.01 -3.79 3.77
CA ILE A 87 -11.83 -4.75 4.88
C ILE A 87 -12.31 -6.15 4.49
N LYS A 88 -13.45 -6.24 3.79
CA LYS A 88 -13.99 -7.52 3.31
C LYS A 88 -13.05 -8.16 2.29
N ALA A 89 -12.57 -7.40 1.31
CA ALA A 89 -11.64 -7.89 0.29
C ALA A 89 -10.32 -8.38 0.90
N LEU A 90 -9.74 -7.64 1.85
CA LEU A 90 -8.53 -8.04 2.57
C LEU A 90 -8.74 -9.38 3.29
N ARG A 91 -9.81 -9.49 4.09
CA ARG A 91 -10.11 -10.71 4.86
C ARG A 91 -10.38 -11.92 3.96
N GLN A 92 -11.09 -11.74 2.85
CA GLN A 92 -11.34 -12.82 1.88
C GLN A 92 -10.06 -13.35 1.23
N ASN A 93 -9.01 -12.55 1.18
CA ASN A 93 -7.70 -12.92 0.64
C ASN A 93 -6.68 -13.31 1.72
N GLY A 94 -7.13 -13.53 2.97
CA GLY A 94 -6.27 -13.94 4.07
C GLY A 94 -5.33 -12.83 4.58
N ILE A 95 -5.65 -11.57 4.28
CA ILE A 95 -4.90 -10.40 4.76
C ILE A 95 -5.59 -9.87 6.02
N GLN A 96 -4.82 -9.79 7.12
CA GLN A 96 -5.32 -9.33 8.40
C GLN A 96 -5.48 -7.81 8.39
N VAL A 97 -6.60 -7.32 8.94
CA VAL A 97 -6.78 -5.90 9.27
C VAL A 97 -6.28 -5.68 10.69
N THR A 98 -5.30 -4.79 10.87
CA THR A 98 -4.62 -4.56 12.14
C THR A 98 -5.08 -3.29 12.85
N ALA A 99 -5.50 -2.27 12.11
CA ALA A 99 -6.08 -1.05 12.67
C ALA A 99 -7.04 -0.35 11.69
N LEU A 100 -7.92 0.48 12.23
CA LEU A 100 -8.74 1.46 11.52
C LEU A 100 -8.71 2.77 12.31
N HIS A 101 -8.24 3.86 11.71
CA HIS A 101 -8.14 5.17 12.37
C HIS A 101 -8.17 6.33 11.36
N ASN A 102 -7.95 7.56 11.82
CA ASN A 102 -7.84 8.76 10.99
C ASN A 102 -6.47 9.42 11.23
N HIS A 103 -5.85 10.00 10.20
CA HIS A 103 -4.61 10.78 10.36
C HIS A 103 -4.87 12.27 10.61
N MET A 104 -6.00 12.80 10.13
CA MET A 104 -6.37 14.20 10.24
C MET A 104 -7.69 14.37 11.03
N LEU A 105 -7.96 15.61 11.44
CA LEU A 105 -9.13 15.95 12.25
C LEU A 105 -10.28 16.54 11.43
N GLN A 106 -9.98 17.32 10.38
CA GLN A 106 -10.98 18.11 9.65
C GLN A 106 -10.76 18.02 8.13
N GLU A 107 -10.20 16.90 7.68
CA GLU A 107 -9.94 16.67 6.27
C GLU A 107 -11.25 16.47 5.52
N GLU A 108 -11.32 17.03 4.32
CA GLU A 108 -12.46 16.94 3.42
C GLU A 108 -12.01 16.42 2.05
N PRO A 109 -12.62 15.33 1.54
CA PRO A 109 -13.59 14.47 2.23
C PRO A 109 -12.97 13.72 3.42
N ARG A 110 -13.81 13.27 4.37
CA ARG A 110 -13.37 12.48 5.54
C ARG A 110 -12.62 11.21 5.10
N LEU A 111 -11.42 11.00 5.66
CA LEU A 111 -10.55 9.88 5.30
C LEU A 111 -10.32 8.92 6.47
N PHE A 112 -10.33 7.64 6.15
CA PHE A 112 -10.04 6.54 7.07
C PHE A 112 -8.81 5.76 6.61
N PHE A 113 -8.04 5.26 7.56
CA PHE A 113 -6.79 4.56 7.33
C PHE A 113 -6.91 3.15 7.87
N VAL A 114 -6.85 2.16 6.97
CA VAL A 114 -6.94 0.73 7.33
C VAL A 114 -5.57 0.10 7.20
N HIS A 115 -4.97 -0.25 8.34
CA HIS A 115 -3.69 -0.95 8.38
C HIS A 115 -3.89 -2.45 8.19
N PHE A 116 -2.93 -3.09 7.55
CA PHE A 116 -3.00 -4.51 7.25
C PHE A 116 -1.67 -5.26 7.44
N TRP A 117 -1.75 -6.58 7.59
CA TRP A 117 -0.60 -7.46 7.70
C TRP A 117 -0.86 -8.84 7.08
N ALA A 118 0.15 -9.43 6.43
CA ALA A 118 0.19 -10.85 6.08
C ALA A 118 1.63 -11.30 5.77
N ASN A 119 1.88 -12.60 5.74
CA ASN A 119 3.17 -13.17 5.32
C ASN A 119 2.96 -14.47 4.53
N ASP A 120 3.19 -14.41 3.22
CA ASP A 120 2.87 -15.49 2.27
C ASP A 120 3.60 -15.23 0.92
N ASP A 121 3.24 -15.97 -0.13
CA ASP A 121 3.70 -15.72 -1.50
C ASP A 121 3.40 -14.28 -1.96
N ALA A 122 4.41 -13.62 -2.53
CA ALA A 122 4.34 -12.19 -2.88
C ALA A 122 3.26 -11.89 -3.92
N VAL A 123 3.09 -12.75 -4.94
CA VAL A 123 2.13 -12.54 -6.03
C VAL A 123 0.70 -12.82 -5.55
N LYS A 124 0.50 -13.84 -4.70
CA LYS A 124 -0.77 -14.10 -4.02
C LYS A 124 -1.20 -12.88 -3.19
N LEU A 125 -0.28 -12.33 -2.40
CA LEU A 125 -0.53 -11.16 -1.59
C LEU A 125 -0.84 -9.93 -2.45
N ALA A 126 -0.09 -9.71 -3.55
CA ALA A 126 -0.36 -8.64 -4.50
C ALA A 126 -1.78 -8.74 -5.10
N LYS A 127 -2.27 -9.95 -5.42
CA LYS A 127 -3.64 -10.16 -5.92
C LYS A 127 -4.69 -9.79 -4.87
N GLY A 128 -4.45 -10.13 -3.60
CA GLY A 128 -5.34 -9.74 -2.49
C GLY A 128 -5.38 -8.22 -2.29
N LEU A 129 -4.22 -7.56 -2.37
CA LEU A 129 -4.13 -6.10 -2.31
C LEU A 129 -4.78 -5.43 -3.52
N ARG A 130 -4.65 -6.00 -4.72
CA ARG A 130 -5.35 -5.52 -5.92
C ARG A 130 -6.86 -5.60 -5.75
N ALA A 131 -7.39 -6.72 -5.25
CA ALA A 131 -8.82 -6.87 -4.99
C ALA A 131 -9.34 -5.82 -4.00
N ALA A 132 -8.52 -5.41 -3.03
CA ALA A 132 -8.85 -4.30 -2.13
C ALA A 132 -8.79 -2.94 -2.86
N LEU A 133 -7.75 -2.66 -3.66
CA LEU A 133 -7.64 -1.44 -4.48
C LEU A 133 -8.80 -1.27 -5.48
N ASP A 134 -9.38 -2.37 -5.98
CA ASP A 134 -10.55 -2.32 -6.87
C ASP A 134 -11.79 -1.72 -6.20
N ASN A 135 -11.79 -1.59 -4.87
CA ASN A 135 -12.86 -0.99 -4.09
C ASN A 135 -12.55 0.46 -3.67
N THR A 136 -11.54 1.10 -4.27
CA THR A 136 -11.12 2.46 -3.93
C THR A 136 -11.09 3.40 -5.13
N ASN A 137 -11.28 4.69 -4.90
CA ASN A 137 -11.06 5.73 -5.91
C ASN A 137 -9.57 6.10 -6.04
N SER A 138 -8.77 5.13 -6.49
CA SER A 138 -7.34 5.31 -6.74
C SER A 138 -7.07 5.95 -8.10
N ALA A 139 -6.05 6.81 -8.17
CA ALA A 139 -5.51 7.28 -9.44
C ALA A 139 -4.92 6.10 -10.21
N LYS A 140 -5.11 6.08 -11.53
CA LYS A 140 -4.57 5.04 -12.43
C LYS A 140 -3.12 5.30 -12.80
#